data_AF-A0A2U9SHE8-F1
#
_entry.id   AF-A0A2U9SHE8-F1
#
_cell.length_a   1.000
_cell.length_b   1.000
_cell.length_c   1.000
_cell.angle_alpha   90.00
_cell.angle_beta   90.00
_cell.angle_gamma   90.00
#
_symmetry.space_group_name_H-M   'P 1'
#
loop_
_entity.id
_entity.type
_entity.pdbx_description
1 polymer ?
#
loop_
_entity_poly.entity_id
_entity_poly.type
_entity_poly.pdbx_seq_one_letter_code
_entity_poly.pdbx_strand_id
1 'polypeptide(L)'
;MLRNCTAERYAVNKARMVRLAEYSRDCLQALRADAGIEYEGRAGGTLQVFRTQQQLDGAANDIAVLKAANVAYQLLMPADLARVEPALAATSHKLTGGLRLPGDEAGDCQLFTTLLAEQLGVTFRYNTVIDSPVVEGGRVIGARHGSKLVHADAFVVVLVGLRHLSRELD
;
A
#
# COMPACT_ATOMS: atom_id res chain seq x y z
N MET A 1 5.85 -2.48 -21.00
CA MET A 1 4.86 -2.60 -19.90
C MET A 1 4.09 -3.93 -19.92
N LEU A 2 3.97 -4.63 -21.05
CA LEU A 2 3.17 -5.87 -21.18
C LEU A 2 3.83 -7.18 -20.66
N ARG A 3 5.14 -7.17 -20.33
CA ARG A 3 5.89 -8.37 -19.94
C ARG A 3 5.33 -9.10 -18.71
N ASN A 4 4.60 -8.38 -17.84
CA ASN A 4 4.03 -8.94 -16.60
C ASN A 4 2.51 -9.20 -16.70
N CYS A 5 1.92 -9.08 -17.88
CA CYS A 5 0.46 -9.20 -18.09
C CYS A 5 0.02 -10.60 -18.55
N THR A 6 0.89 -11.61 -18.55
CA THR A 6 0.49 -12.99 -18.80
C THR A 6 -0.18 -13.58 -17.55
N ALA A 7 -1.11 -14.52 -17.72
CA ALA A 7 -1.85 -15.13 -16.61
C ALA A 7 -0.92 -15.75 -15.54
N GLU A 8 0.13 -16.45 -15.98
CA GLU A 8 1.15 -17.03 -15.10
C GLU A 8 1.89 -15.96 -14.29
N ARG A 9 2.39 -14.91 -14.95
CA ARG A 9 3.12 -13.83 -14.26
C ARG A 9 2.21 -13.02 -13.36
N TYR A 10 0.96 -12.82 -13.76
CA TYR A 10 -0.06 -12.19 -12.93
C TYR A 10 -0.27 -13.00 -11.64
N ALA A 11 -0.45 -14.31 -11.73
CA ALA A 11 -0.63 -15.16 -10.56
C ALA A 11 0.56 -15.09 -9.59
N VAL A 12 1.79 -15.19 -10.11
CA VAL A 12 3.02 -15.06 -9.29
C VAL A 12 3.14 -13.68 -8.64
N ASN A 13 2.91 -12.60 -9.42
CA ASN A 13 3.02 -11.23 -8.91
C ASN A 13 1.95 -10.93 -7.87
N LYS A 14 0.71 -11.37 -8.11
CA LYS A 14 -0.39 -11.19 -7.16
C LYS A 14 -0.12 -11.89 -5.84
N ALA A 15 0.36 -13.13 -5.87
CA ALA A 15 0.71 -13.85 -4.65
C ALA A 15 1.83 -13.15 -3.85
N ARG A 16 2.81 -12.54 -4.54
CA ARG A 16 3.88 -11.74 -3.91
C ARG A 16 3.33 -10.45 -3.31
N MET A 17 2.48 -9.74 -4.05
CA MET A 17 1.87 -8.49 -3.60
C MET A 17 0.99 -8.71 -2.37
N VAL A 18 0.19 -9.78 -2.32
CA VAL A 18 -0.63 -10.08 -1.15
C VAL A 18 0.24 -10.32 0.08
N ARG A 19 1.30 -11.13 0.00
CA ARG A 19 2.21 -11.31 1.14
C ARG A 19 2.86 -10.01 1.60
N LEU A 20 3.27 -9.15 0.68
CA LEU A 20 3.84 -7.85 1.02
C LEU A 20 2.81 -6.93 1.68
N ALA A 21 1.57 -6.93 1.20
CA ALA A 21 0.48 -6.14 1.77
C ALA A 21 0.14 -6.59 3.19
N GLU A 22 0.04 -7.90 3.43
CA GLU A 22 -0.21 -8.46 4.77
C GLU A 22 0.90 -8.10 5.75
N TYR A 23 2.17 -8.27 5.34
CA TYR A 23 3.31 -7.86 6.16
C TYR A 23 3.27 -6.36 6.46
N SER A 24 2.96 -5.52 5.46
CA SER A 24 2.83 -4.07 5.64
C SER A 24 1.71 -3.71 6.61
N ARG A 25 0.57 -4.41 6.57
CA ARG A 25 -0.52 -4.22 7.52
C ARG A 25 -0.07 -4.54 8.94
N ASP A 26 0.58 -5.68 9.14
CA ASP A 26 1.03 -6.09 10.47
C ASP A 26 2.07 -5.10 11.03
N CYS A 27 2.99 -4.61 10.19
CA CYS A 27 3.91 -3.55 10.55
C CYS A 27 3.20 -2.24 10.92
N LEU A 28 2.16 -1.85 10.17
CA LEU A 28 1.41 -0.63 10.45
C LEU A 28 0.65 -0.74 11.78
N GLN A 29 0.05 -1.89 12.07
CA GLN A 29 -0.62 -2.15 13.34
C GLN A 29 0.35 -2.07 14.53
N ALA A 30 1.53 -2.68 14.41
CA ALA A 30 2.57 -2.60 15.43
C ALA A 30 3.05 -1.16 15.62
N LEU A 31 3.36 -0.47 14.53
CA LEU A 31 3.84 0.91 14.56
C LEU A 31 2.81 1.87 15.17
N ARG A 32 1.52 1.69 14.87
CA ARG A 32 0.43 2.46 15.48
C ARG A 32 0.34 2.21 16.98
N ALA A 33 0.46 0.95 17.40
CA ALA A 33 0.44 0.59 18.83
C ALA A 33 1.64 1.20 19.57
N ASP A 34 2.83 1.20 18.96
CA ASP A 34 4.06 1.70 19.56
C ASP A 34 4.14 3.24 19.56
N ALA A 35 3.74 3.88 18.46
CA ALA A 35 3.87 5.33 18.30
C ALA A 35 2.74 6.11 18.99
N GLY A 36 1.57 5.50 19.18
CA GLY A 36 0.41 6.17 19.79
C GLY A 36 -0.13 7.34 18.95
N ILE A 37 0.15 7.36 17.64
CA ILE A 37 -0.27 8.44 16.75
C ILE A 37 -1.76 8.30 16.40
N GLU A 38 -2.52 9.36 16.63
CA GLU A 38 -3.87 9.51 16.12
C GLU A 38 -3.82 10.15 14.72
N TYR A 39 -4.15 9.38 13.69
CA TYR A 39 -4.12 9.79 12.27
C TYR A 39 -5.47 9.57 11.56
N GLU A 40 -6.56 9.71 12.31
CA GLU A 40 -7.91 9.40 11.84
C GLU A 40 -8.08 7.93 11.36
N GLY A 41 -7.29 7.02 11.95
CA GLY A 41 -7.29 5.60 11.63
C GLY A 41 -8.63 4.91 11.92
N ARG A 42 -9.11 4.11 10.97
CA ARG A 42 -10.31 3.26 11.06
C ARG A 42 -9.94 1.83 10.72
N ALA A 43 -10.03 0.94 11.70
CA ALA A 43 -9.73 -0.49 11.56
C ALA A 43 -11.01 -1.35 11.41
N GLY A 44 -12.01 -0.85 10.68
CA GLY A 44 -13.30 -1.54 10.47
C GLY A 44 -13.27 -2.61 9.37
N GLY A 45 -12.15 -2.74 8.66
CA GLY A 45 -12.05 -3.49 7.42
C GLY A 45 -12.44 -2.67 6.19
N THR A 46 -12.23 -3.27 5.03
CA THR A 46 -12.70 -2.75 3.74
C THR A 46 -13.82 -3.66 3.21
N LEU A 47 -14.76 -3.06 2.46
CA LEU A 47 -15.83 -3.78 1.78
C LEU A 47 -15.82 -3.42 0.29
N GLN A 48 -15.46 -4.39 -0.55
CA GLN A 48 -15.65 -4.31 -1.99
C GLN A 48 -17.07 -4.77 -2.33
N VAL A 49 -17.85 -3.94 -3.02
CA VAL A 49 -19.21 -4.30 -3.45
C VAL A 49 -19.24 -4.66 -4.94
N PHE A 50 -20.08 -5.62 -5.29
CA PHE A 50 -20.27 -6.09 -6.66
C PHE A 50 -21.68 -5.74 -7.16
N ARG A 51 -21.77 -5.26 -8.41
CA ARG A 51 -23.04 -4.89 -9.06
C ARG A 51 -23.57 -5.95 -10.01
N THR A 52 -22.71 -6.85 -10.47
CA THR A 52 -23.08 -7.91 -11.41
C THR A 52 -22.59 -9.26 -10.92
N GLN A 53 -23.28 -10.33 -11.35
CA GLN A 53 -22.87 -11.71 -11.06
C GLN A 53 -21.47 -12.00 -11.61
N GLN A 54 -21.14 -11.50 -12.80
CA GLN A 54 -19.81 -11.65 -13.39
C GLN A 54 -18.69 -11.09 -12.50
N GLN A 55 -18.92 -9.96 -11.83
CA GLN A 55 -17.93 -9.39 -10.90
C GLN A 55 -17.77 -10.26 -9.66
N LEU A 56 -18.88 -10.78 -9.12
CA LEU A 56 -18.88 -11.67 -7.98
C LEU A 56 -18.17 -13.00 -8.29
N ASP A 57 -18.48 -13.61 -9.44
CA ASP A 57 -17.83 -14.83 -9.91
C ASP A 57 -16.32 -14.59 -10.17
N GLY A 58 -15.98 -13.42 -10.70
CA GLY A 58 -14.60 -12.99 -10.93
C GLY A 58 -13.77 -12.88 -9.64
N ALA A 59 -14.41 -12.60 -8.50
CA ALA A 59 -13.75 -12.53 -7.20
C ALA A 59 -13.23 -13.90 -6.71
N ALA A 60 -13.66 -15.03 -7.30
CA ALA A 60 -13.17 -16.36 -6.94
C ALA A 60 -11.64 -16.48 -7.05
N ASN A 61 -11.04 -15.80 -8.04
CA ASN A 61 -9.59 -15.75 -8.19
C ASN A 61 -8.89 -14.92 -7.11
N ASP A 62 -9.50 -13.83 -6.64
CA ASP A 62 -9.00 -13.06 -5.50
C ASP A 62 -9.08 -13.89 -4.22
N ILE A 63 -10.23 -14.53 -3.99
CA ILE A 63 -10.50 -15.40 -2.84
C ILE A 63 -9.52 -16.57 -2.77
N ALA A 64 -9.19 -17.20 -3.90
CA ALA A 64 -8.21 -18.29 -3.93
C ALA A 64 -6.82 -17.81 -3.45
N VAL A 65 -6.40 -16.61 -3.84
CA VAL A 65 -5.13 -16.02 -3.40
C VAL A 65 -5.18 -15.67 -1.91
N LEU A 66 -6.27 -15.04 -1.45
CA LEU A 66 -6.47 -14.70 -0.03
C LEU A 66 -6.41 -15.96 0.84
N LYS A 67 -7.09 -17.03 0.43
CA LYS A 67 -7.08 -18.32 1.12
C LYS A 67 -5.69 -18.95 1.17
N ALA A 68 -4.95 -18.93 0.05
CA ALA A 68 -3.59 -19.45 0.00
C ALA A 68 -2.60 -18.63 0.84
N ALA A 69 -2.85 -17.33 1.02
CA ALA A 69 -2.07 -16.44 1.85
C ALA A 69 -2.57 -16.36 3.31
N ASN A 70 -3.57 -17.17 3.69
CA ASN A 70 -4.19 -17.18 5.02
C ASN A 70 -4.73 -15.80 5.48
N VAL A 71 -5.23 -15.01 4.53
CA VAL A 71 -5.83 -13.71 4.81
C VAL A 71 -7.30 -13.91 5.18
N ALA A 72 -7.74 -13.30 6.29
CA ALA A 72 -9.13 -13.34 6.70
C ALA A 72 -10.01 -12.56 5.70
N TYR A 73 -11.09 -13.18 5.23
CA TYR A 73 -12.06 -12.54 4.34
C TYR A 73 -13.49 -13.03 4.62
N GLN A 74 -14.47 -12.27 4.16
CA GLN A 74 -15.89 -12.65 4.21
C GLN A 74 -16.54 -12.38 2.85
N LEU A 75 -17.08 -13.42 2.24
CA LEU A 75 -17.95 -13.27 1.06
C LEU A 75 -19.38 -13.04 1.54
N LEU A 76 -19.98 -11.94 1.11
CA LEU A 76 -21.28 -11.47 1.58
C LEU A 76 -22.29 -11.49 0.45
N MET A 77 -23.48 -12.01 0.74
CA MET A 77 -24.63 -11.90 -0.16
C MET A 77 -25.29 -10.53 -0.01
N PRO A 78 -26.13 -10.08 -0.96
CA PRO A 78 -26.73 -8.75 -0.93
C PRO A 78 -27.45 -8.42 0.38
N ALA A 79 -28.13 -9.41 0.97
CA ALA A 79 -28.84 -9.27 2.24
C ALA A 79 -27.91 -9.05 3.45
N ASP A 80 -26.65 -9.52 3.38
CA ASP A 80 -25.67 -9.39 4.46
C ASP A 80 -24.90 -8.06 4.43
N LEU A 81 -24.95 -7.33 3.31
CA LEU A 81 -24.17 -6.10 3.15
C LEU A 81 -24.54 -5.02 4.18
N ALA A 82 -25.83 -4.88 4.47
CA ALA A 82 -26.33 -3.91 5.45
C ALA A 82 -25.90 -4.20 6.89
N ARG A 83 -25.52 -5.44 7.20
CA ARG A 83 -24.96 -5.80 8.52
C ARG A 83 -23.56 -5.21 8.71
N VAL A 84 -22.81 -5.03 7.62
CA VAL A 84 -21.44 -4.50 7.64
C VAL A 84 -21.45 -2.99 7.42
N GLU A 85 -22.19 -2.51 6.43
CA GLU A 85 -22.33 -1.08 6.14
C GLU A 85 -23.83 -0.71 6.07
N PRO A 86 -24.39 -0.16 7.17
CA PRO A 86 -25.81 0.20 7.25
C PRO A 86 -26.28 1.15 6.14
N ALA A 87 -25.41 2.02 5.62
CA ALA A 87 -25.76 2.93 4.53
C ALA A 87 -26.14 2.19 3.23
N LEU A 88 -25.75 0.92 3.07
CA LEU A 88 -26.12 0.11 1.92
C LEU A 88 -27.53 -0.49 2.01
N ALA A 89 -28.23 -0.37 3.15
CA ALA A 89 -29.55 -0.98 3.33
C ALA A 89 -30.54 -0.60 2.21
N ALA A 90 -30.59 0.69 1.85
CA ALA A 90 -31.49 1.21 0.83
C ALA A 90 -31.10 0.82 -0.62
N THR A 91 -29.87 0.39 -0.86
CA THR A 91 -29.34 0.10 -2.20
C THR A 91 -28.90 -1.35 -2.40
N SER A 92 -29.07 -2.20 -1.40
CA SER A 92 -28.72 -3.63 -1.42
C SER A 92 -29.28 -4.38 -2.63
N HIS A 93 -30.52 -4.07 -3.04
CA HIS A 93 -31.16 -4.65 -4.22
C HIS A 93 -30.45 -4.35 -5.56
N LYS A 94 -29.55 -3.37 -5.60
CA LYS A 94 -28.73 -3.03 -6.78
C LYS A 94 -27.39 -3.75 -6.80
N LEU A 95 -27.08 -4.53 -5.77
CA LEU A 95 -25.81 -5.20 -5.56
C LEU A 95 -26.00 -6.72 -5.62
N THR A 96 -24.99 -7.42 -6.12
CA THR A 96 -25.00 -8.89 -6.23
C THR A 96 -24.23 -9.55 -5.08
N GLY A 97 -23.42 -8.79 -4.35
CA GLY A 97 -22.71 -9.25 -3.15
C GLY A 97 -21.55 -8.33 -2.80
N GLY A 98 -20.66 -8.81 -1.93
CA GLY A 98 -19.43 -8.10 -1.59
C GLY A 98 -18.35 -8.99 -1.00
N LEU A 99 -17.10 -8.54 -1.08
CA LEU A 99 -15.95 -9.16 -0.45
C LEU A 99 -15.43 -8.21 0.62
N ARG A 100 -15.45 -8.66 1.87
CA ARG A 100 -14.95 -7.89 3.01
C ARG A 100 -13.62 -8.42 3.49
N LEU A 101 -12.68 -7.51 3.74
CA LEU A 101 -11.40 -7.79 4.40
C LEU A 101 -11.42 -7.12 5.79
N PRO A 102 -11.76 -7.86 6.87
CA PRO A 102 -11.96 -7.28 8.19
C PRO A 102 -10.67 -6.74 8.84
N GLY A 103 -9.50 -7.22 8.41
CA GLY A 103 -8.20 -6.78 8.94
C GLY A 103 -7.69 -5.48 8.33
N ASP A 104 -8.28 -5.03 7.22
CA ASP A 104 -7.84 -3.81 6.56
C ASP A 104 -8.20 -2.56 7.37
N GLU A 105 -7.41 -1.52 7.19
CA GLU A 105 -7.64 -0.22 7.81
C GLU A 105 -7.41 0.92 6.83
N ALA A 106 -7.97 2.08 7.16
CA ALA A 106 -7.79 3.32 6.41
C ALA A 106 -7.50 4.47 7.37
N GLY A 107 -6.82 5.51 6.91
CA GLY A 107 -6.53 6.71 7.71
C GLY A 107 -5.78 7.75 6.89
N ASP A 108 -5.49 8.89 7.50
CA ASP A 108 -4.74 9.97 6.87
C ASP A 108 -3.23 9.64 6.86
N CYS A 109 -2.73 9.27 5.68
CA CYS A 109 -1.32 8.91 5.53
C CYS A 109 -0.38 10.10 5.67
N GLN A 110 -0.80 11.31 5.30
CA GLN A 110 0.01 12.52 5.46
C GLN A 110 0.20 12.82 6.95
N LEU A 111 -0.90 12.82 7.71
CA LEU A 111 -0.87 13.07 9.15
C LEU A 111 -0.02 12.01 9.85
N PHE A 112 -0.26 10.72 9.56
CA PHE A 112 0.51 9.62 10.14
C PHE A 112 2.02 9.77 9.91
N THR A 113 2.41 9.98 8.66
CA THR A 113 3.84 10.03 8.29
C THR A 113 4.54 11.28 8.81
N THR A 114 3.83 12.42 8.86
CA THR A 114 4.39 13.67 9.40
C THR A 114 4.65 13.53 10.89
N LEU A 115 3.66 13.09 11.66
CA LEU A 115 3.78 12.94 13.12
C LEU A 115 4.83 11.90 13.49
N LEU A 116 4.87 10.77 12.78
CA LEU A 116 5.87 9.73 13.02
C LEU A 116 7.28 10.25 12.78
N ALA A 117 7.49 10.99 11.69
CA ALA A 117 8.80 11.51 11.35
C ALA A 117 9.26 12.58 12.35
N GLU A 118 8.35 13.43 12.84
CA GLU A 118 8.62 14.36 13.93
C GLU A 118 9.04 13.62 15.21
N GLN A 119 8.29 12.58 15.61
CA GLN A 119 8.59 11.78 16.80
C GLN A 119 9.95 11.08 16.72
N LEU A 120 10.36 10.66 15.52
CA LEU A 120 11.65 10.02 15.26
C LEU A 120 12.80 11.03 15.04
N GLY A 121 12.53 12.34 15.08
CA GLY A 121 13.56 13.38 14.90
C GLY A 121 14.06 13.52 13.46
N VAL A 122 13.26 13.14 12.47
CA VAL A 122 13.62 13.23 11.05
C VAL A 122 13.70 14.71 10.63
N THR A 123 14.76 15.07 9.89
CA THR A 123 14.89 16.40 9.28
C THR A 123 14.46 16.36 7.82
N PHE A 124 13.32 16.98 7.51
CA PHE A 124 12.87 17.16 6.13
C PHE A 124 13.50 18.40 5.49
N ARG A 125 14.08 18.21 4.30
CA ARG A 125 14.62 19.28 3.46
C ARG A 125 13.77 19.41 2.20
N TYR A 126 12.67 20.16 2.30
CA TYR A 126 11.82 20.47 1.15
C TYR A 126 12.50 21.41 0.17
N ASN A 127 11.96 21.51 -1.05
CA ASN A 127 12.51 22.33 -2.14
C ASN A 127 14.01 22.07 -2.40
N THR A 128 14.46 20.84 -2.13
CA THR A 128 15.84 20.39 -2.32
C THR A 128 15.83 19.37 -3.44
N VAL A 129 16.10 19.82 -4.65
CA VAL A 129 16.21 18.95 -5.81
C VAL A 129 17.56 18.26 -5.76
N ILE A 130 17.55 16.93 -5.80
CA ILE A 130 18.77 16.13 -5.97
C ILE A 130 18.97 15.92 -7.46
N ASP A 131 20.10 16.40 -7.99
CA ASP A 131 20.42 16.31 -9.41
C ASP A 131 20.90 14.91 -9.79
N SER A 132 21.75 14.32 -8.95
CA SER A 132 22.32 12.99 -9.16
C SER A 132 22.97 12.43 -7.89
N PRO A 133 23.05 11.10 -7.74
CA PRO A 133 23.99 10.47 -6.82
C PRO A 133 25.43 10.65 -7.31
N VAL A 134 26.38 10.81 -6.39
CA VAL A 134 27.82 10.83 -6.69
C VAL A 134 28.41 9.50 -6.24
N VAL A 135 29.00 8.77 -7.19
CA VAL A 135 29.52 7.41 -6.99
C VAL A 135 31.04 7.42 -7.17
N GLU A 136 31.75 6.85 -6.19
CA GLU A 136 33.20 6.61 -6.26
C GLU A 136 33.49 5.18 -5.82
N GLY A 137 34.31 4.46 -6.58
CA GLY A 137 34.67 3.07 -6.26
C GLY A 137 33.47 2.12 -6.14
N GLY A 138 32.36 2.41 -6.83
CA GLY A 138 31.12 1.63 -6.76
C GLY A 138 30.24 1.92 -5.53
N ARG A 139 30.57 2.94 -4.72
CA ARG A 139 29.77 3.37 -3.57
C ARG A 139 29.22 4.78 -3.78
N VAL A 140 27.96 5.01 -3.43
CA VAL A 140 27.41 6.37 -3.34
C VAL A 140 28.07 7.08 -2.16
N ILE A 141 28.79 8.16 -2.45
CA ILE A 141 29.48 8.98 -1.45
C ILE A 141 28.72 10.27 -1.11
N GLY A 142 27.72 10.63 -1.92
CA GLY A 142 26.93 11.84 -1.73
C GLY A 142 25.76 11.96 -2.71
N ALA A 143 24.88 12.92 -2.44
CA ALA A 143 23.82 13.35 -3.33
C ALA A 143 24.04 14.81 -3.74
N ARG A 144 24.10 15.07 -5.05
CA ARG A 144 24.35 16.41 -5.60
C ARG A 144 23.09 17.27 -5.56
N HIS A 145 23.24 18.51 -5.10
CA HIS A 145 22.22 19.54 -5.11
C HIS A 145 22.85 20.87 -5.53
N GLY A 146 22.73 21.22 -6.81
CA GLY A 146 23.42 22.32 -7.45
C GLY A 146 24.94 22.16 -7.34
N SER A 147 25.59 23.18 -6.76
CA SER A 147 27.04 23.16 -6.49
C SER A 147 27.42 22.44 -5.19
N LYS A 148 26.44 21.93 -4.42
CA LYS A 148 26.67 21.30 -3.12
C LYS A 148 26.60 19.77 -3.22
N LEU A 149 27.37 19.11 -2.37
CA LEU A 149 27.31 17.67 -2.14
C LEU A 149 26.76 17.41 -0.73
N VAL A 150 25.68 16.63 -0.65
CA VAL A 150 25.10 16.18 0.62
C VAL A 150 25.69 14.82 0.95
N HIS A 151 26.40 14.71 2.08
CA HIS A 151 27.00 13.46 2.55
C HIS A 151 26.09 12.74 3.55
N ALA A 152 26.15 11.42 3.54
CA ALA A 152 25.50 10.51 4.48
C ALA A 152 26.23 9.16 4.48
N ASP A 153 26.03 8.37 5.54
CA ASP A 153 26.60 7.02 5.63
C ASP A 153 25.94 6.06 4.62
N ALA A 154 24.64 6.25 4.40
CA ALA A 154 23.81 5.49 3.47
C ALA A 154 22.80 6.39 2.75
N PHE A 155 22.42 5.98 1.55
CA PHE A 155 21.41 6.64 0.72
C PHE A 155 20.32 5.64 0.36
N VAL A 156 19.06 6.01 0.55
CA VAL A 156 17.90 5.25 0.13
C VAL A 156 17.10 6.10 -0.85
N VAL A 157 16.80 5.55 -2.02
CA VAL A 157 16.05 6.26 -3.07
C VAL A 157 14.60 5.81 -3.03
N VAL A 158 13.72 6.74 -2.68
CA VAL A 158 12.26 6.53 -2.72
C VAL A 158 11.66 7.60 -3.64
N LEU A 159 11.39 7.23 -4.89
CA LEU A 159 10.88 8.14 -5.91
C LEU A 159 9.61 7.57 -6.53
N VAL A 160 8.56 8.39 -6.61
CA VAL A 160 7.33 8.05 -7.34
C VAL A 160 7.35 8.82 -8.65
N GLY A 161 7.45 8.11 -9.79
CA GLY A 161 7.25 8.69 -11.12
C GLY A 161 8.47 9.30 -11.83
N LEU A 162 9.65 9.40 -11.23
CA LEU A 162 10.84 10.01 -11.84
C LEU A 162 11.88 8.95 -12.25
N ARG A 163 11.90 8.60 -13.54
CA ARG A 163 12.79 7.56 -14.11
C ARG A 163 14.24 8.00 -14.35
N HIS A 164 14.56 9.29 -14.22
CA HIS A 164 15.88 9.80 -14.62
C HIS A 164 16.95 9.52 -13.56
N LEU A 165 16.64 9.67 -12.27
CA LEU A 165 17.57 9.42 -11.16
C LEU A 165 17.88 7.93 -10.93
N SER A 166 16.98 7.02 -11.32
CA SER A 166 17.19 5.58 -11.11
C SER A 166 18.16 4.96 -12.12
N ARG A 167 18.37 5.59 -13.28
CA ARG A 167 19.26 5.06 -14.34
C ARG A 167 20.75 5.23 -14.04
N GLU A 168 21.08 6.13 -13.12
CA GLU A 168 22.48 6.41 -12.74
C GLU A 168 22.97 5.51 -11.60
N LEU A 169 22.11 4.59 -11.11
CA LEU A 169 22.37 3.67 -10.00
C LEU A 169 22.44 2.19 -10.43
N ASP A 170 22.14 1.88 -11.70
CA ASP A 170 22.28 0.54 -12.31
C ASP A 170 23.62 0.41 -13.05
#